data_AF-A0A537HKQ0-F1
#
_entry.id   AF-A0A537HKQ0-F1
#
_cell.length_a   1.000
_cell.length_b   1.000
_cell.length_c   1.000
_cell.angle_alpha   90.00
_cell.angle_beta   90.00
_cell.angle_gamma   90.00
#
_symmetry.space_group_name_H-M   'P 1'
#
loop_
_entity.id
_entity.type
_entity.pdbx_description
1 polymer ?
#
loop_
_entity_poly.entity_id
_entity_poly.type
_entity_poly.pdbx_seq_one_letter_code
_entity_poly.pdbx_strand_id
1 'polypeptide(L)' 'RVLCGAGVATAEDVSRALELGSEGVLVASGVVKSKDPRAVLERMASQMLS' A
#
# COMPACT_ATOMS: atom_id res chain seq x y z
N ARG A 1 -1.02 -7.80 -14.88
CA ARG A 1 -1.16 -6.79 -13.81
C ARG A 1 -2.31 -7.15 -12.90
N VAL A 2 -2.03 -7.96 -11.88
CA VAL A 2 -2.94 -8.22 -10.75
C VAL A 2 -2.67 -7.19 -9.66
N LEU A 3 -3.69 -6.46 -9.23
CA LEU A 3 -3.58 -5.47 -8.14
C LEU A 3 -4.51 -5.86 -6.99
N CYS A 4 -4.03 -5.74 -5.75
CA CYS A 4 -4.83 -5.95 -4.55
C CYS A 4 -5.44 -4.63 -4.07
N GLY A 5 -6.67 -4.65 -3.55
CA GLY A 5 -7.33 -3.45 -3.05
C GLY A 5 -8.39 -3.79 -2.01
N ALA A 6 -8.95 -2.73 -1.41
CA ALA A 6 -9.84 -2.76 -0.24
C ALA A 6 -9.14 -3.19 1.06
N GLY A 7 -8.98 -2.23 1.98
CA GLY A 7 -8.43 -2.47 3.31
C GLY A 7 -6.93 -2.20 3.48
N VAL A 8 -6.19 -1.91 2.41
CA VAL A 8 -4.76 -1.54 2.49
C VAL A 8 -4.60 -0.21 3.21
N ALA A 9 -4.04 -0.24 4.42
CA ALA A 9 -3.89 0.92 5.29
C ALA A 9 -2.49 1.11 5.87
N THR A 10 -1.65 0.08 5.79
CA THR A 10 -0.28 0.06 6.32
C THR A 10 0.74 -0.32 5.25
N ALA A 11 2.02 -0.13 5.55
CA ALA A 11 3.10 -0.57 4.66
C ALA A 11 3.18 -2.11 4.65
N GLU A 12 2.92 -2.74 5.79
CA GLU A 12 2.92 -4.19 5.96
C GLU A 12 1.84 -4.88 5.10
N ASP A 13 0.68 -4.23 4.91
CA ASP A 13 -0.36 -4.71 3.99
C ASP A 13 0.16 -4.75 2.54
N VAL A 14 1.03 -3.81 2.15
CA VAL A 14 1.66 -3.78 0.82
C VAL A 14 2.59 -4.97 0.66
N SER A 15 3.49 -5.19 1.61
CA SER A 15 4.42 -6.34 1.59
C SER A 15 3.65 -7.65 1.51
N ARG A 16 2.56 -7.79 2.27
CA ARG A 16 1.75 -9.01 2.25
C ARG A 16 1.02 -9.21 0.92
N ALA A 17 0.51 -8.15 0.29
CA ALA A 17 -0.10 -8.24 -1.02
C ALA A 17 0.90 -8.70 -2.10
N LEU A 18 2.15 -8.22 -2.03
CA LEU A 18 3.24 -8.63 -2.92
C LEU A 18 3.63 -10.09 -2.68
N GLU A 19 3.78 -10.53 -1.43
CA GLU A 19 4.05 -11.94 -1.07
C GLU A 19 2.99 -12.91 -1.61
N LEU A 20 1.73 -12.46 -1.69
CA LEU A 20 0.61 -13.23 -2.23
C LEU A 20 0.53 -13.20 -3.76
N GLY A 21 1.48 -12.54 -4.43
CA GLY A 21 1.61 -12.53 -5.89
C GLY A 21 0.93 -11.35 -6.59
N SER A 22 0.50 -10.32 -5.86
CA SER A 22 0.02 -9.09 -6.48
C SER A 22 1.20 -8.27 -7.03
N GLU A 23 0.97 -7.56 -8.13
CA GLU A 23 1.96 -6.64 -8.73
C GLU A 23 1.88 -5.23 -8.13
N GLY A 24 0.91 -4.98 -7.25
CA GLY A 24 0.74 -3.73 -6.54
C GLY A 24 -0.58 -3.61 -5.79
N VAL A 25 -0.81 -2.44 -5.20
CA VAL A 25 -1.97 -2.16 -4.36
C VAL A 25 -2.74 -0.91 -4.79
N LEU A 26 -4.04 -0.90 -4.52
CA LEU A 26 -4.92 0.27 -4.62
C LEU A 26 -5.23 0.80 -3.22
N VAL A 27 -4.95 2.08 -2.99
CA VAL A 27 -5.12 2.76 -1.70
C VAL A 27 -6.21 3.83 -1.78
N ALA A 28 -6.92 4.06 -0.67
CA ALA A 28 -7.96 5.08 -0.56
C ALA A 28 -7.95 5.74 0.83
N SER A 29 -8.85 5.34 1.72
CA SER A 29 -9.01 5.95 3.05
C SER A 29 -7.75 5.89 3.91
N GLY A 30 -6.95 4.82 3.81
CA GLY A 30 -5.69 4.66 4.54
C GLY A 30 -4.66 5.76 4.26
N VAL A 31 -4.70 6.36 3.05
CA VAL A 31 -3.83 7.48 2.68
C VAL A 31 -4.57 8.81 2.84
N VAL A 32 -5.76 8.95 2.23
CA VAL A 32 -6.50 10.22 2.14
C VAL A 32 -6.91 10.76 3.51
N LYS A 33 -7.23 9.90 4.47
CA LYS A 33 -7.65 10.29 5.82
C LYS A 33 -6.52 10.31 6.84
N SER A 34 -5.28 10.04 6.43
CA SER A 34 -4.14 10.03 7.35
C SER A 34 -3.74 11.46 7.74
N LYS A 35 -3.01 11.60 8.86
CA LYS A 35 -2.50 12.90 9.32
C LYS A 35 -1.44 13.49 8.38
N ASP A 36 -0.69 12.62 7.71
CA ASP A 36 0.35 12.98 6.73
C ASP A 36 0.28 12.02 5.53
N PRO A 37 -0.56 12.33 4.52
CA PRO A 37 -0.75 11.47 3.35
C PRO A 37 0.55 11.19 2.59
N ARG A 38 1.47 12.15 2.57
CA ARG A 38 2.74 12.00 1.86
C ARG A 38 3.63 10.97 2.57
N ALA A 39 3.82 11.12 3.88
CA ALA A 39 4.64 10.18 4.64
C ALA A 39 4.08 8.75 4.60
N VAL A 40 2.76 8.60 4.64
CA VAL A 40 2.10 7.27 4.51
C VAL A 40 2.33 6.70 3.11
N LEU A 41 2.13 7.49 2.07
CA LEU A 41 2.32 7.03 0.69
C LEU A 41 3.79 6.66 0.42
N GLU A 42 4.75 7.43 0.92
CA GLU A 42 6.19 7.15 0.80
C GLU A 42 6.56 5.84 1.50
N ARG A 43 6.02 5.57 2.71
CA ARG A 43 6.22 4.29 3.41
C ARG A 43 5.61 3.10 2.67
N MET A 44 4.44 3.28 2.06
CA MET A 44 3.80 2.22 1.25
C MET A 44 4.60 1.96 -0.03
N ALA A 45 5.01 3.02 -0.73
CA ALA A 45 5.79 2.92 -1.95
C ALA A 45 7.18 2.30 -1.72
N SER A 46 7.80 2.53 -0.56
CA SER A 46 9.10 1.92 -0.24
C SER A 46 9.05 0.40 -0.20
N GLN A 47 7.90 -0.20 0.16
CA GLN A 47 7.72 -1.66 0.15
C GLN A 47 7.59 -2.25 -1.26
N MET A 48 7.34 -1.41 -2.27
CA MET A 48 7.24 -1.85 -3.66
C MET A 48 8.58 -1.86 -4.40
N LEU A 49 9.62 -1.28 -3.80
CA LEU A 49 10.97 -1.15 -4.37
C LEU A 49 11.96 -2.17 -3.78
N SER A 50 11.53 -2.92 -2.77
CA SER A 50 12.26 -3.99 -2.08
C SER A 50 11.88 -5.36 -2.61
#